data_AF-A0A4U0P814-F1
#
_entry.id   AF-A0A4U0P814-F1
#
_cell.length_a   1.000
_cell.length_b   1.000
_cell.length_c   1.000
_cell.angle_alpha   90.00
_cell.angle_beta   90.00
_cell.angle_gamma   90.00
#
_symmetry.space_group_name_H-M   'P 1'
#
loop_
_entity.id
_entity.type
_entity.pdbx_description
1 polymer ?
#
loop_
_entity_poly.entity_id
_entity_poly.type
_entity_poly.pdbx_seq_one_letter_code
_entity_poly.pdbx_strand_id
1 'polypeptide(L)'
;MEAIIDSMTYFIFALIIIGPILLLYFLKQKRVQRFHFLLYITPCFLFLFPIILLSAWRADWSNVMLLENYGYQFDGDDIEKYKNVSNENLPLVKNLEISIMGIGYDKEEKSLTLSPIAGKFKNESKYKWPDVIRLMQ
;
A
#
# COMPACT_ATOMS: atom_id res chain seq x y z
N MET A 1 -14.72 -12.98 18.11
CA MET A 1 -13.88 -11.76 18.15
C MET A 1 -13.91 -11.04 16.81
N GLU A 2 -13.72 -11.76 15.70
CA GLU A 2 -13.74 -11.18 14.33
C GLU A 2 -15.04 -10.42 13.99
N ALA A 3 -16.22 -10.99 14.27
CA ALA A 3 -17.50 -10.31 13.99
C ALA A 3 -17.69 -8.97 14.74
N ILE A 4 -17.13 -8.84 15.94
CA ILE A 4 -17.19 -7.60 16.72
C ILE A 4 -16.30 -6.55 16.05
N ILE A 5 -15.07 -6.94 15.68
CA ILE A 5 -14.12 -6.06 15.00
C ILE A 5 -14.70 -5.57 13.67
N ASP A 6 -15.25 -6.47 12.86
CA ASP A 6 -15.86 -6.13 11.58
C ASP A 6 -17.01 -5.14 11.76
N SER A 7 -17.91 -5.38 12.71
CA SER A 7 -19.03 -4.46 12.99
C SER A 7 -18.56 -3.07 13.41
N MET A 8 -17.48 -2.99 14.21
CA MET A 8 -16.90 -1.72 14.64
C MET A 8 -16.26 -0.99 13.45
N THR A 9 -15.60 -1.70 12.54
CA THR A 9 -15.03 -1.12 11.32
C THR A 9 -16.13 -0.52 10.43
N TYR A 10 -17.24 -1.22 10.21
CA TYR A 10 -18.37 -0.69 9.44
C TYR A 10 -19.02 0.53 10.13
N PHE A 11 -19.16 0.50 11.45
CA PHE A 11 -19.70 1.62 12.21
C PHE A 11 -18.82 2.87 12.11
N ILE A 12 -17.50 2.71 12.24
CA ILE A 12 -16.53 3.80 12.06
C ILE A 12 -16.63 4.36 10.64
N PHE A 13 -16.72 3.50 9.62
CA PHE A 13 -16.90 3.92 8.24
C PHE A 13 -18.19 4.74 8.03
N ALA A 14 -19.31 4.26 8.58
CA ALA A 14 -20.58 4.98 8.52
C ALA A 14 -20.48 6.35 9.22
N LEU A 15 -19.82 6.42 10.37
CA LEU A 15 -19.60 7.67 11.11
C LEU A 15 -18.75 8.67 10.31
N ILE A 16 -17.73 8.20 9.59
CA ILE A 16 -16.87 9.04 8.74
C ILE A 16 -17.65 9.63 7.57
N ILE A 17 -18.60 8.90 6.98
CA ILE A 17 -19.41 9.37 5.84
C ILE A 17 -20.55 10.28 6.32
N ILE A 18 -21.26 9.90 7.37
CA ILE A 18 -22.45 10.62 7.87
C ILE A 18 -22.02 11.84 8.71
N GLY A 19 -20.91 11.75 9.42
CA GLY A 19 -20.32 12.79 10.26
C GLY A 19 -20.22 14.17 9.59
N PRO A 20 -19.61 14.33 8.40
CA PRO A 20 -19.52 15.62 7.73
C PRO A 20 -20.90 16.18 7.36
N ILE A 21 -21.84 15.33 6.93
CA ILE A 21 -23.19 15.75 6.54
C ILE A 21 -23.96 16.28 7.77
N LEU A 22 -23.90 15.55 8.89
CA LEU A 22 -24.50 15.97 10.16
C LEU A 22 -23.88 17.27 10.67
N LEU A 23 -22.55 17.40 10.60
CA LEU A 23 -21.85 18.61 11.04
C LEU A 23 -22.27 19.83 10.20
N LEU A 24 -22.37 19.69 8.88
CA LEU A 24 -22.84 20.75 7.98
C LEU A 24 -24.29 21.14 8.28
N TYR A 25 -25.15 20.16 8.57
CA TYR A 25 -26.53 20.42 8.98
C TYR A 25 -26.60 21.22 10.29
N PHE A 26 -25.80 20.84 11.28
CA PHE A 26 -25.75 21.52 12.59
C PHE A 26 -25.17 22.94 12.49
N LEU A 27 -24.17 23.14 11.63
CA LEU A 27 -23.55 24.43 11.37
C LEU A 27 -24.48 25.37 10.58
N LYS A 28 -25.33 24.86 9.69
CA LYS A 28 -26.38 25.64 9.01
C LYS A 28 -27.41 26.18 10.01
N GLN A 29 -27.72 25.43 11.06
CA GLN A 29 -28.71 25.81 12.07
C GLN A 29 -28.19 26.94 12.99
N LYS A 30 -26.88 27.01 13.24
CA LYS A 30 -26.26 28.11 13.97
C LYS A 30 -25.89 29.22 12.98
N ARG A 31 -26.56 30.37 13.07
CA ARG A 31 -26.44 31.54 12.17
C ARG A 31 -25.07 32.26 12.29
N VAL A 32 -23.96 31.55 12.11
CA VAL A 32 -22.58 32.07 12.20
C VAL A 32 -22.13 32.50 10.79
N GLN A 33 -22.74 33.58 10.30
CA GLN A 33 -22.62 33.99 8.89
C GLN A 33 -21.33 34.73 8.53
N ARG A 34 -20.48 35.08 9.50
CA ARG A 34 -19.27 35.88 9.23
C ARG A 34 -18.14 35.10 8.55
N PHE A 35 -18.10 33.78 8.71
CA PHE A 35 -17.00 32.93 8.24
C PHE A 35 -17.49 31.69 7.49
N HIS A 36 -18.43 31.86 6.55
CA HIS A 36 -18.96 30.75 5.76
C HIS A 36 -17.84 29.87 5.17
N PHE A 37 -16.79 30.47 4.60
CA PHE A 37 -15.68 29.73 3.98
C PHE A 37 -14.93 28.81 4.97
N LEU A 38 -14.49 29.34 6.11
CA LEU A 38 -13.76 28.56 7.12
C LEU A 38 -14.64 27.44 7.71
N LEU A 39 -15.94 27.70 7.84
CA LEU A 39 -16.91 26.76 8.40
C LEU A 39 -17.13 25.53 7.50
N TYR A 40 -16.99 25.68 6.17
CA TYR A 40 -17.05 24.55 5.23
C TYR A 40 -15.71 23.83 5.04
N ILE A 41 -14.58 24.53 5.14
CA ILE A 41 -13.25 23.94 4.94
C ILE A 41 -12.78 23.12 6.14
N THR A 42 -13.07 23.60 7.35
CA THR A 42 -12.65 22.93 8.60
C THR A 42 -13.11 21.46 8.68
N PRO A 43 -14.40 21.11 8.45
CA PRO A 43 -14.80 19.71 8.42
C PRO A 43 -14.10 18.93 7.32
N CYS A 44 -13.91 19.52 6.15
CA CYS A 44 -13.27 18.85 5.04
C CYS A 44 -11.87 18.36 5.43
N PHE A 45 -11.04 19.23 6.03
CA PHE A 45 -9.74 18.83 6.57
C PHE A 45 -9.82 17.85 7.73
N LEU A 46 -10.79 18.04 8.64
CA LEU A 46 -11.01 17.15 9.79
C LEU A 46 -11.26 15.70 9.36
N PHE A 47 -11.99 15.49 8.25
CA PHE A 47 -12.30 14.16 7.73
C PHE A 47 -11.25 13.65 6.74
N LEU A 48 -10.68 14.51 5.88
CA LEU A 48 -9.71 14.08 4.87
C LEU A 48 -8.41 13.56 5.52
N PHE A 49 -7.92 14.24 6.54
CA PHE A 49 -6.67 13.89 7.23
C PHE A 49 -6.68 12.46 7.82
N PRO A 50 -7.65 12.04 8.64
CA PRO A 50 -7.68 10.68 9.16
C PRO A 50 -7.93 9.64 8.07
N ILE A 51 -8.68 9.96 7.01
CA ILE A 51 -8.88 9.03 5.88
C ILE A 51 -7.55 8.73 5.18
N ILE A 52 -6.74 9.77 4.91
CA ILE A 52 -5.42 9.60 4.27
C ILE A 52 -4.50 8.78 5.18
N LEU A 53 -4.46 9.09 6.48
CA LEU A 53 -3.66 8.34 7.46
C LEU A 53 -4.05 6.87 7.55
N LEU A 54 -5.35 6.57 7.66
CA LEU A 54 -5.86 5.21 7.72
C LEU A 54 -5.59 4.44 6.42
N SER A 55 -5.70 5.13 5.27
CA SER A 55 -5.42 4.52 3.97
C SER A 55 -3.93 4.19 3.81
N ALA A 56 -3.04 5.08 4.23
CA ALA A 56 -1.60 4.85 4.23
C ALA A 56 -1.23 3.69 5.15
N TRP A 57 -1.72 3.72 6.40
CA TRP A 57 -1.48 2.64 7.38
C TRP A 57 -1.95 1.27 6.84
N ARG A 58 -3.12 1.22 6.21
CA ARG A 58 -3.66 -0.02 5.65
C ARG A 58 -2.84 -0.53 4.47
N ALA A 59 -2.31 0.37 3.64
CA ALA A 59 -1.49 -0.01 2.48
C ALA A 59 -0.19 -0.71 2.94
N ASP A 60 0.49 -0.16 3.94
CA ASP A 60 1.72 -0.76 4.48
C ASP A 60 1.45 -2.13 5.11
N TRP A 61 0.38 -2.23 5.89
CA TRP A 61 -0.02 -3.49 6.51
C TRP A 61 -0.39 -4.56 5.48
N SER A 62 -1.08 -4.17 4.40
CA SER A 62 -1.43 -5.08 3.31
C SER A 62 -0.19 -5.64 2.59
N ASN A 63 0.82 -4.79 2.36
CA ASN A 63 2.05 -5.21 1.68
C ASN A 63 2.86 -6.19 2.53
N VAL A 64 2.95 -5.96 3.84
CA VAL A 64 3.60 -6.87 4.79
C VAL A 64 2.92 -8.24 4.79
N MET A 65 1.58 -8.26 4.86
CA MET A 65 0.83 -9.52 4.87
C MET A 65 0.95 -10.30 3.55
N LEU A 66 1.02 -9.60 2.41
CA LEU A 66 1.27 -10.22 1.11
C LEU A 66 2.65 -10.87 1.05
N LEU A 67 3.69 -10.19 1.54
CA LEU A 67 5.05 -10.73 1.58
C LEU A 67 5.12 -12.02 2.42
N GLU A 68 4.50 -12.02 3.60
CA GLU A 68 4.46 -13.20 4.47
C GLU A 68 3.75 -14.38 3.76
N ASN A 69 2.64 -14.12 3.07
CA ASN A 69 1.92 -15.14 2.30
C ASN A 69 2.74 -15.71 1.13
N TYR A 70 3.64 -14.92 0.55
CA TYR A 70 4.59 -15.41 -0.47
C TYR A 70 5.81 -16.14 0.12
N GLY A 71 5.91 -16.26 1.44
CA GLY A 71 7.03 -16.92 2.11
C GLY A 71 8.27 -16.03 2.29
N TYR A 72 8.13 -14.70 2.16
CA TYR A 72 9.21 -13.75 2.38
C TYR A 72 9.55 -13.66 3.87
N GLN A 73 10.82 -13.84 4.21
CA GLN A 73 11.32 -13.67 5.59
C GLN A 73 11.89 -12.27 5.79
N PHE A 74 11.36 -11.53 6.78
CA PHE A 74 11.85 -10.18 7.09
C PHE A 74 13.22 -10.17 7.79
N ASP A 75 13.56 -11.25 8.51
CA ASP A 75 14.70 -11.31 9.44
C ASP A 75 15.88 -12.19 8.94
N GLY A 76 15.96 -12.42 7.63
CA GLY A 76 16.99 -13.26 6.99
C GLY A 76 18.05 -12.45 6.25
N ASP A 77 19.19 -13.08 5.94
CA ASP A 77 20.15 -12.53 4.97
C ASP A 77 19.52 -12.48 3.56
N ASP A 78 20.07 -11.71 2.62
CA ASP A 78 19.44 -11.43 1.32
C ASP A 78 19.06 -12.69 0.50
N ILE A 79 19.72 -13.82 0.76
CA ILE A 79 19.38 -15.13 0.16
C ILE A 79 18.27 -15.84 0.92
N GLU A 80 18.25 -15.71 2.24
CA GLU A 80 17.27 -16.35 3.12
C GLU A 80 15.90 -15.69 3.00
N LYS A 81 15.87 -14.36 2.76
CA LYS A 81 14.62 -13.58 2.57
C LYS A 81 13.70 -14.16 1.49
N TYR A 82 14.26 -14.70 0.40
CA TYR A 82 13.48 -15.24 -0.73
C TYR A 82 13.47 -16.77 -0.79
N LYS A 83 14.06 -17.47 0.19
CA LYS A 83 14.26 -18.93 0.15
C LYS A 83 12.97 -19.73 -0.06
N ASN A 84 11.86 -19.26 0.50
CA ASN A 84 10.56 -19.93 0.43
C ASN A 84 9.63 -19.31 -0.62
N VAL A 85 10.11 -18.32 -1.40
CA VAL A 85 9.33 -17.64 -2.42
C VAL A 85 9.37 -18.45 -3.72
N SER A 86 8.19 -18.71 -4.31
CA SER A 86 8.11 -19.36 -5.63
C SER A 86 8.75 -18.50 -6.73
N ASN A 87 9.42 -19.14 -7.69
CA ASN A 87 10.07 -18.47 -8.82
C ASN A 87 9.11 -17.57 -9.63
N GLU A 88 7.84 -17.94 -9.72
CA GLU A 88 6.79 -17.17 -10.40
C GLU A 88 6.45 -15.86 -9.67
N ASN A 89 6.62 -15.84 -8.35
CA ASN A 89 6.25 -14.72 -7.47
C ASN A 89 7.43 -13.81 -7.12
N LEU A 90 8.67 -14.20 -7.44
CA LEU A 90 9.88 -13.37 -7.23
C LEU A 90 9.74 -11.93 -7.74
N PRO A 91 9.27 -11.64 -8.97
CA PRO A 91 9.13 -10.26 -9.44
C PRO A 91 8.09 -9.47 -8.65
N LEU A 92 7.02 -10.13 -8.17
CA LEU A 92 5.97 -9.51 -7.37
C LEU A 92 6.47 -9.19 -5.96
N VAL A 93 7.15 -10.13 -5.31
CA VAL A 93 7.75 -9.96 -3.98
C VAL A 93 8.78 -8.84 -3.99
N LYS A 94 9.63 -8.75 -5.03
CA LYS A 94 10.59 -7.65 -5.17
C LYS A 94 9.90 -6.29 -5.30
N ASN A 95 8.82 -6.21 -6.07
CA ASN A 95 8.03 -4.98 -6.18
C ASN A 95 7.36 -4.59 -4.85
N LEU A 96 6.88 -5.57 -4.08
CA LEU A 96 6.31 -5.35 -2.75
C LEU A 96 7.37 -4.87 -1.74
N GLU A 97 8.55 -5.48 -1.74
CA GLU A 97 9.69 -5.05 -0.91
C GLU A 97 10.08 -3.59 -1.21
N ILE A 98 10.22 -3.24 -2.50
CA ILE A 98 10.48 -1.86 -2.93
C ILE A 98 9.34 -0.94 -2.46
N SER A 99 8.08 -1.37 -2.58
CA SER A 99 6.93 -0.58 -2.14
C SER A 99 6.93 -0.30 -0.65
N ILE A 100 7.48 -1.19 0.18
CA ILE A 100 7.58 -1.00 1.64
C ILE A 100 8.80 -0.15 2.00
N MET A 101 9.94 -0.33 1.33
CA MET A 101 11.15 0.45 1.61
C MET A 101 11.07 1.89 1.10
N GLY A 102 10.18 2.17 0.14
CA GLY A 102 9.88 3.52 -0.33
C GLY A 102 10.81 4.05 -1.41
N ILE A 103 10.73 5.37 -1.64
CA ILE A 103 11.47 6.06 -2.69
C ILE A 103 12.94 6.19 -2.27
N GLY A 104 13.83 5.48 -2.96
CA GLY A 104 15.27 5.45 -2.67
C GLY A 104 15.88 4.05 -2.62
N TYR A 105 15.04 3.00 -2.63
CA TYR A 105 15.51 1.62 -2.77
C TYR A 105 15.90 1.35 -4.23
N ASP A 106 17.18 1.11 -4.49
CA ASP A 106 17.70 0.98 -5.84
C ASP A 106 17.18 -0.30 -6.52
N LYS A 107 16.54 -0.13 -7.69
CA LYS A 107 15.84 -1.21 -8.39
C LYS A 107 16.81 -2.11 -9.17
N GLU A 108 17.93 -1.54 -9.59
CA GLU A 108 18.86 -2.16 -10.53
C GLU A 108 19.92 -3.02 -9.83
N GLU A 109 20.42 -2.59 -8.67
CA GLU A 109 21.57 -3.21 -8.00
C GLU A 109 21.30 -4.66 -7.53
N LYS A 110 20.11 -4.93 -6.96
CA LYS A 110 19.77 -6.28 -6.44
C LYS A 110 19.40 -7.32 -7.52
N SER A 111 19.20 -6.90 -8.77
CA SER A 111 18.93 -7.83 -9.88
C SER A 111 20.17 -8.60 -10.32
N LEU A 112 21.36 -8.02 -10.13
CA LEU A 112 22.65 -8.57 -10.51
C LEU A 112 23.26 -9.47 -9.43
N THR A 113 22.96 -9.23 -8.15
CA THR A 113 23.49 -10.02 -7.02
C THR A 113 22.79 -11.37 -6.82
N LEU A 114 21.59 -11.56 -7.39
CA LEU A 114 20.89 -12.85 -7.45
C LEU A 114 21.25 -13.70 -8.67
N SER A 115 22.10 -13.20 -9.57
CA SER A 115 22.71 -13.96 -10.69
C SER A 115 23.34 -15.31 -10.27
N PRO A 116 23.99 -15.45 -9.11
CA PRO A 116 24.50 -16.75 -8.65
C PRO A 116 23.38 -17.76 -8.31
N ILE A 117 22.23 -17.27 -7.85
CA ILE A 117 21.06 -18.10 -7.51
C ILE A 117 20.29 -18.47 -8.79
N ALA A 118 20.13 -17.51 -9.71
CA ALA A 118 19.58 -17.78 -11.04
C ALA A 118 20.47 -18.76 -11.83
N GLY A 119 21.79 -18.69 -11.68
CA GLY A 119 22.75 -19.60 -12.30
C GLY A 119 22.64 -21.06 -11.83
N LYS A 120 22.05 -21.31 -10.65
CA LYS A 120 21.81 -22.67 -10.14
C LYS A 120 20.50 -23.29 -10.65
N PHE A 121 19.58 -22.47 -11.18
CA PHE A 121 18.32 -22.89 -11.79
C PHE A 121 18.26 -22.61 -13.31
N LYS A 122 19.37 -22.13 -13.91
CA LYS A 122 19.51 -21.84 -15.34
C LYS A 122 19.73 -23.11 -16.16
N ASN A 123 18.77 -24.02 -16.09
CA ASN A 123 18.56 -25.00 -17.12
C ASN A 123 17.06 -25.19 -17.27
N GLU A 124 16.40 -24.19 -17.86
CA GLU A 124 15.35 -24.32 -18.88
C GLU A 124 14.55 -23.01 -19.07
N SER A 125 14.24 -22.72 -20.34
CA SER A 125 13.29 -21.71 -20.84
C SER A 125 13.71 -20.22 -20.97
N LYS A 126 14.47 -19.95 -22.04
CA LYS A 126 13.95 -19.27 -23.26
C LYS A 126 12.87 -18.19 -23.06
N TYR A 127 13.20 -16.99 -22.55
CA TYR A 127 12.41 -15.79 -22.83
C TYR A 127 13.29 -14.62 -23.25
N LYS A 128 13.05 -14.19 -24.50
CA LYS A 128 13.67 -13.06 -25.18
C LYS A 128 12.74 -11.86 -24.92
N TRP A 129 13.22 -10.86 -24.19
CA TRP A 129 12.47 -9.61 -23.97
C TRP A 129 12.19 -8.93 -25.32
N PRO A 130 10.95 -8.49 -25.62
CA PRO A 130 10.72 -7.51 -26.68
C PRO A 130 10.96 -6.10 -26.12
N ASP A 131 11.68 -5.28 -26.89
CA ASP A 131 11.96 -3.87 -26.63
C ASP A 131 10.67 -3.05 -26.43
N VAL A 132 10.35 -2.71 -25.17
CA VAL A 132 9.18 -1.86 -24.82
C VAL A 132 9.51 -0.36 -24.89
N ILE A 133 10.68 0.04 -25.40
CA ILE A 133 11.10 1.46 -25.41
C ILE A 133 10.51 2.27 -26.59
N ARG A 134 9.69 1.68 -27.48
CA ARG A 134 9.25 2.35 -28.71
C ARG A 134 7.81 2.85 -28.79
N LEU A 135 7.14 3.11 -27.65
CA LEU A 135 5.76 3.66 -27.65
C LEU A 135 5.59 4.99 -26.89
N MET A 136 6.67 5.77 -26.72
CA MET A 136 6.57 7.17 -26.28
C MET A 136 7.37 8.13 -27.18
N GLN A 137 7.08 8.09 -28.49
CA GLN A 137 7.27 9.20 -29.43
C GLN A 137 6.01 9.30 -30.29
#